data_AF-A0A0K3B301-F1
#
_entry.id   AF-A0A0K3B301-F1
#
_cell.length_a   1.000
_cell.length_b   1.000
_cell.length_c   1.000
_cell.angle_alpha   90.00
_cell.angle_beta   90.00
_cell.angle_gamma   90.00
#
_symmetry.space_group_name_H-M   'P 1'
#
loop_
_entity.id
_entity.type
_entity.pdbx_description
1 polymer ?
#
loop_
_entity_poly.entity_id
_entity_poly.type
_entity_poly.pdbx_seq_one_letter_code
_entity_poly.pdbx_strand_id
1 'polypeptide(L)'
;MAIRFDVPVDPHLQMTGIVDGLTRAGDPDQPAPASSYFSHALYGLIGLESSKSAGMVASPESTSRFRETVSDLLVEQAGNFQAFCWDTYNFALNGANGEWYKACLGRSVLQILLDDFKGTAAADLIGPEEVEEIEEIDDLLRAAAPDAAPLEGVLLPPGMPADHWWWFLPSGPPAEPDPEP
;
A
#
# COMPACT_ATOMS: atom_id res chain seq x y z
N MET A 1 8.02 -1.37 -12.88
CA MET A 1 9.12 -0.97 -11.98
C MET A 1 8.74 -1.44 -10.60
N ALA A 2 9.58 -2.24 -9.93
CA ALA A 2 9.31 -2.65 -8.55
C ALA A 2 9.69 -1.51 -7.59
N ILE A 3 8.88 -1.29 -6.55
CA ILE A 3 9.17 -0.28 -5.52
C ILE A 3 9.98 -0.97 -4.43
N ARG A 4 11.14 -0.41 -4.09
CA ARG A 4 11.98 -0.96 -3.05
C ARG A 4 11.81 -0.18 -1.77
N PHE A 5 11.73 -0.90 -0.66
CA PHE A 5 11.61 -0.36 0.69
C PHE A 5 12.79 -0.80 1.59
N ASP A 6 13.84 -1.35 0.97
CA ASP A 6 15.03 -1.90 1.65
C ASP A 6 15.91 -0.83 2.32
N VAL A 7 15.66 0.45 1.99
CA VAL A 7 16.34 1.59 2.60
C VAL A 7 15.30 2.47 3.29
N PRO A 8 15.34 2.59 4.63
CA PRO A 8 14.51 3.55 5.35
C PRO A 8 14.76 4.97 4.84
N VAL A 9 13.69 5.68 4.53
CA VAL A 9 13.73 7.07 4.07
C VAL A 9 13.38 7.98 5.24
N ASP A 10 14.00 9.15 5.30
CA ASP A 10 13.60 10.19 6.24
C ASP A 10 12.07 10.44 6.16
N PRO A 11 11.32 10.32 7.27
CA PRO A 11 9.87 10.43 7.25
C PRO A 11 9.36 11.76 6.68
N HIS A 12 10.07 12.87 6.88
CA HIS A 12 9.64 14.17 6.34
C HIS A 12 9.84 14.25 4.83
N LEU A 13 10.94 13.70 4.31
CA LEU A 13 11.15 13.58 2.86
C LEU A 13 10.08 12.69 2.23
N GLN A 14 9.77 11.56 2.86
CA GLN A 14 8.75 10.63 2.38
C GLN A 14 7.36 11.27 2.38
N MET A 15 6.95 11.91 3.49
CA MET A 15 5.68 12.64 3.59
C MET A 15 5.55 13.73 2.52
N THR A 16 6.62 14.50 2.28
CA THR A 16 6.66 15.54 1.24
C THR A 16 6.48 14.92 -0.14
N GLY A 17 7.19 13.82 -0.45
CA GLY A 17 7.08 13.13 -1.73
C GLY A 17 5.66 12.59 -2.00
N ILE A 18 4.97 12.10 -0.97
CA ILE A 18 3.58 11.64 -1.08
C ILE A 18 2.65 12.81 -1.41
N VAL A 19 2.74 13.92 -0.68
CA VAL A 19 1.91 15.11 -0.92
C VAL A 19 2.17 15.69 -2.31
N ASP A 20 3.43 15.82 -2.72
CA ASP A 20 3.79 16.30 -4.05
C ASP A 20 3.26 15.37 -5.16
N GLY A 21 3.35 14.06 -4.96
CA GLY A 21 2.84 13.06 -5.91
C GLY A 21 1.32 13.13 -6.06
N LEU A 22 0.59 13.23 -4.95
CA LEU A 22 -0.88 13.38 -4.97
C LEU A 22 -1.28 14.73 -5.57
N THR A 23 -0.56 15.81 -5.28
CA THR A 23 -0.82 17.13 -5.87
C THR A 23 -0.67 17.08 -7.39
N ARG A 24 0.37 16.41 -7.90
CA ARG A 24 0.56 16.20 -9.35
C ARG A 24 -0.51 15.31 -9.95
N ALA A 25 -1.00 14.31 -9.24
CA ALA A 25 -2.08 13.46 -9.73
C ALA A 25 -3.38 14.25 -10.01
N GLY A 26 -3.62 15.34 -9.28
CA GLY A 26 -4.76 16.23 -9.50
C GLY A 26 -4.53 17.31 -10.57
N ASP A 27 -3.31 17.45 -11.09
CA ASP A 27 -2.94 18.49 -12.06
C ASP A 27 -3.21 18.01 -13.50
N PRO A 28 -4.16 18.63 -14.23
CA PRO A 28 -4.53 18.21 -15.58
C PRO A 28 -3.43 18.44 -16.62
N ASP A 29 -2.42 19.26 -16.31
CA ASP A 29 -1.32 19.59 -17.23
C ASP A 29 -0.15 18.59 -17.15
N GLN A 30 -0.25 17.55 -16.31
CA GLN A 30 0.82 16.56 -16.18
C GLN A 30 0.93 15.64 -17.41
N PRO A 31 2.16 15.30 -17.84
CA PRO A 31 2.41 14.51 -19.04
C PRO A 31 2.16 13.01 -18.86
N ALA A 32 2.19 12.50 -17.63
CA ALA A 32 1.88 11.10 -17.33
C ALA A 32 0.44 10.96 -16.79
N PRO A 33 -0.19 9.78 -16.92
CA PRO A 33 -1.55 9.57 -16.43
C PRO A 33 -1.66 9.88 -14.93
N ALA A 34 -2.71 10.59 -14.53
CA ALA A 34 -3.01 10.93 -13.14
C ALA A 34 -2.92 9.70 -12.20
N SER A 35 -3.45 8.56 -12.63
CA SER A 35 -3.40 7.29 -11.90
C SER A 35 -1.98 6.81 -11.58
N SER A 36 -0.99 7.13 -12.42
CA SER A 36 0.39 6.71 -12.19
C SER A 36 1.05 7.49 -11.06
N TYR A 37 0.83 8.81 -10.99
CA TYR A 37 1.28 9.63 -9.87
C TYR A 37 0.52 9.28 -8.59
N PHE A 38 -0.79 9.07 -8.69
CA PHE A 38 -1.65 8.75 -7.56
C PHE A 38 -1.23 7.45 -6.87
N SER A 39 -1.19 6.34 -7.60
CA SER A 39 -0.83 5.03 -7.03
C SER A 39 0.61 5.04 -6.50
N HIS A 40 1.55 5.66 -7.21
CA HIS A 40 2.94 5.74 -6.76
C HIS A 40 3.08 6.54 -5.46
N ALA A 41 2.36 7.67 -5.34
CA ALA A 41 2.32 8.45 -4.12
C ALA A 41 1.75 7.64 -2.96
N LEU A 42 0.63 6.93 -3.17
CA LEU A 42 0.04 6.10 -2.12
C LEU A 42 0.91 4.93 -1.67
N TYR A 43 1.64 4.28 -2.59
CA TYR A 43 2.63 3.28 -2.21
C TYR A 43 3.74 3.85 -1.31
N GLY A 44 3.94 5.16 -1.30
CA GLY A 44 4.82 5.83 -0.36
C GLY A 44 4.41 5.67 1.11
N LEU A 45 3.13 5.42 1.40
CA LEU A 45 2.65 5.15 2.77
C LEU A 45 3.30 3.89 3.37
N ILE A 46 3.55 2.87 2.55
CA ILE A 46 4.28 1.66 2.97
C ILE A 46 5.71 2.00 3.40
N GLY A 47 6.34 2.95 2.71
CA GLY A 47 7.67 3.45 3.08
C GLY A 47 7.67 4.12 4.46
N LEU A 48 6.59 4.82 4.84
CA LEU A 48 6.47 5.41 6.18
C LEU A 48 6.36 4.35 7.27
N GLU A 49 5.57 3.29 7.06
CA GLU A 49 5.51 2.17 8.01
C GLU A 49 6.85 1.43 8.12
N SER A 50 7.58 1.29 7.01
CA SER A 50 8.93 0.71 7.01
C SER A 50 9.95 1.59 7.76
N SER A 51 9.85 2.93 7.66
CA SER A 51 10.69 3.83 8.44
C SER A 51 10.36 3.80 9.94
N LYS A 52 9.08 3.72 10.28
CA LYS A 52 8.60 3.59 11.67
C LYS A 52 9.10 2.31 12.32
N SER A 53 9.10 1.17 11.62
CA SER A 53 9.66 -0.09 12.13
C SER A 53 11.18 -0.03 12.33
N ALA A 54 11.89 0.84 11.59
CA ALA A 54 13.30 1.18 11.81
C ALA A 54 13.54 2.22 12.93
N GLY A 55 12.49 2.67 13.63
CA GLY A 55 12.57 3.69 14.70
C GLY A 55 12.66 5.13 14.19
N MET A 56 12.48 5.36 12.89
CA MET A 56 12.44 6.68 12.27
C MET A 56 11.00 7.16 12.21
N VAL A 57 10.60 7.98 13.17
CA VAL A 57 9.24 8.53 13.28
C VAL A 57 9.26 10.05 13.20
N ALA A 58 8.36 10.62 12.39
CA ALA A 58 8.09 12.04 12.40
C ALA A 58 7.40 12.45 13.72
N SER A 59 7.43 13.75 14.04
CA SER A 59 6.68 14.24 15.20
C SER A 59 5.18 13.98 15.06
N PRO A 60 4.44 13.80 16.18
CA PRO A 60 2.99 13.63 16.13
C PRO A 60 2.25 14.78 15.42
N GLU A 61 2.71 16.02 15.61
CA GLU A 61 2.14 17.19 14.93
C GLU A 61 2.34 17.13 13.40
N SER A 62 3.55 16.79 12.96
CA SER A 62 3.85 16.63 11.52
C SER A 62 3.03 15.52 10.90
N THR A 63 2.89 14.40 11.63
CA THR A 63 2.09 13.25 11.20
C THR A 63 0.61 13.60 11.09
N SER A 64 0.06 14.36 12.05
CA SER A 64 -1.33 14.81 12.00
C SER A 64 -1.59 15.71 10.80
N ARG A 65 -0.73 16.72 10.59
CA ARG A 65 -0.84 17.64 9.46
C ARG A 65 -0.72 16.92 8.12
N PHE A 66 0.22 15.98 8.03
CA PHE A 66 0.39 15.14 6.85
C PHE A 66 -0.89 14.36 6.53
N ARG A 67 -1.50 13.70 7.53
CA ARG A 67 -2.74 12.94 7.34
C ARG A 67 -3.91 13.81 6.93
N GLU A 68 -4.05 15.00 7.52
CA GLU A 68 -5.07 15.97 7.11
C GLU A 68 -4.88 16.39 5.65
N THR A 69 -3.65 16.74 5.25
CA THR A 69 -3.35 17.16 3.87
C THR A 69 -3.59 16.03 2.87
N VAL A 70 -3.12 14.82 3.15
CA VAL A 70 -3.36 13.65 2.28
C VAL A 70 -4.85 13.32 2.24
N SER A 71 -5.56 13.44 3.36
CA SER A 71 -7.01 13.24 3.43
C SER A 71 -7.76 14.18 2.49
N ASP A 72 -7.46 15.48 2.55
CA ASP A 72 -8.10 16.48 1.68
C ASP A 72 -7.84 16.18 0.20
N LEU A 73 -6.59 15.83 -0.15
CA LEU A 73 -6.21 15.48 -1.52
C LEU A 73 -6.91 14.21 -2.02
N LEU A 74 -7.10 13.21 -1.15
CA LEU A 74 -7.84 11.98 -1.49
C LEU A 74 -9.31 12.28 -1.78
N VAL A 75 -9.95 13.14 -0.98
CA VAL A 75 -11.35 13.54 -1.17
C VAL A 75 -11.53 14.33 -2.47
N GLU A 76 -10.64 15.29 -2.74
CA GLU A 76 -10.65 16.05 -4.00
C GLU A 76 -10.47 15.14 -5.24
N GLN A 77 -9.79 14.01 -5.05
CA GLN A 77 -9.47 13.05 -6.10
C GLN A 77 -10.19 11.70 -5.92
N ALA A 78 -11.42 11.72 -5.37
CA ALA A 78 -12.18 10.50 -5.07
C ALA A 78 -12.27 9.53 -6.28
N GLY A 79 -12.36 10.05 -7.51
CA GLY A 79 -12.35 9.20 -8.72
C GLY A 79 -11.02 8.46 -8.94
N ASN A 80 -9.87 9.07 -8.64
CA ASN A 80 -8.57 8.38 -8.68
C ASN A 80 -8.46 7.35 -7.54
N PHE A 81 -9.04 7.65 -6.37
CA PHE A 81 -9.09 6.70 -5.26
C PHE A 81 -9.94 5.46 -5.59
N GLN A 82 -11.12 5.65 -6.18
CA GLN A 82 -11.96 4.54 -6.64
C GLN A 82 -11.25 3.71 -7.72
N ALA A 83 -10.59 4.37 -8.68
CA ALA A 83 -9.77 3.67 -9.67
C ALA A 83 -8.63 2.87 -9.03
N PHE A 84 -7.99 3.39 -7.97
CA PHE A 84 -6.97 2.68 -7.21
C PHE A 84 -7.52 1.43 -6.50
N CYS A 85 -8.71 1.52 -5.91
CA CYS A 85 -9.39 0.36 -5.29
C CYS A 85 -9.68 -0.71 -6.35
N TRP A 86 -10.27 -0.31 -7.48
CA TRP A 86 -10.54 -1.19 -8.60
C TRP A 86 -9.28 -1.84 -9.18
N ASP A 87 -8.18 -1.09 -9.34
CA ASP A 87 -6.90 -1.63 -9.79
C ASP A 87 -6.36 -2.65 -8.78
N THR A 88 -6.47 -2.37 -7.48
CA THR A 88 -6.05 -3.29 -6.40
C THR A 88 -6.83 -4.59 -6.47
N TYR A 89 -8.15 -4.53 -6.65
CA TYR A 89 -9.00 -5.68 -6.89
C TYR A 89 -8.55 -6.49 -8.10
N ASN A 90 -8.29 -5.83 -9.24
CA ASN A 90 -7.82 -6.52 -10.44
C ASN A 90 -6.44 -7.17 -10.25
N PHE A 91 -5.53 -6.56 -9.49
CA PHE A 91 -4.26 -7.20 -9.16
C PHE A 91 -4.45 -8.43 -8.30
N ALA A 92 -5.35 -8.39 -7.31
CA ALA A 92 -5.67 -9.55 -6.47
C ALA A 92 -6.27 -10.70 -7.30
N LEU A 93 -7.23 -10.39 -8.18
CA LEU A 93 -7.82 -11.34 -9.12
C LEU A 93 -6.77 -12.02 -10.01
N ASN A 94 -5.71 -11.30 -10.37
CA ASN A 94 -4.62 -11.79 -11.21
C ASN A 94 -3.36 -12.19 -10.41
N GLY A 95 -3.47 -12.38 -9.10
CA GLY A 95 -2.33 -12.61 -8.21
C GLY A 95 -1.41 -13.75 -8.66
N ALA A 96 -2.00 -14.90 -9.03
CA ALA A 96 -1.29 -16.07 -9.54
C ALA A 96 -0.59 -15.83 -10.90
N ASN A 97 -1.02 -14.82 -11.65
CA ASN A 97 -0.51 -14.49 -12.99
C ASN A 97 0.58 -13.38 -12.96
N GLY A 98 1.29 -13.24 -11.84
CA GLY A 98 2.40 -12.30 -11.68
C GLY A 98 2.01 -10.92 -11.15
N GLU A 99 0.74 -10.71 -10.78
CA GLU A 99 0.26 -9.45 -10.20
C GLU A 99 0.29 -9.45 -8.66
N TRP A 100 0.70 -10.55 -8.03
CA TRP A 100 0.76 -10.71 -6.57
C TRP A 100 1.40 -9.52 -5.86
N TYR A 101 2.58 -9.09 -6.33
CA TYR A 101 3.31 -7.98 -5.72
C TYR A 101 2.50 -6.68 -5.73
N LYS A 102 1.81 -6.36 -6.83
CA LYS A 102 0.99 -5.14 -6.91
C LYS A 102 -0.27 -5.25 -6.05
N ALA A 103 -0.85 -6.45 -5.95
CA ALA A 103 -1.96 -6.72 -5.04
C ALA A 103 -1.56 -6.49 -3.58
N CYS A 104 -0.37 -6.97 -3.18
CA CYS A 104 0.17 -6.72 -1.84
C CYS A 104 0.40 -5.23 -1.55
N LEU A 105 0.92 -4.48 -2.53
CA LEU A 105 1.08 -3.03 -2.41
C LEU A 105 -0.25 -2.33 -2.20
N GLY A 106 -1.23 -2.58 -3.09
CA GLY A 106 -2.55 -1.96 -3.02
C GLY A 106 -3.26 -2.29 -1.71
N ARG A 107 -3.29 -3.58 -1.34
CA ARG A 107 -3.94 -4.04 -0.10
C ARG A 107 -3.30 -3.46 1.17
N SER A 108 -1.98 -3.27 1.18
CA SER A 108 -1.28 -2.62 2.31
C SER A 108 -1.62 -1.14 2.42
N VAL A 109 -1.72 -0.43 1.29
CA VAL A 109 -2.18 0.97 1.28
C VAL A 109 -3.60 1.06 1.85
N LEU A 110 -4.51 0.19 1.40
CA LEU A 110 -5.90 0.17 1.91
C LEU A 110 -5.93 -0.10 3.42
N GLN A 111 -5.08 -1.01 3.93
CA GLN A 111 -4.96 -1.24 5.38
C GLN A 111 -4.48 0.01 6.13
N ILE A 112 -3.43 0.67 5.63
CA ILE A 112 -2.87 1.89 6.25
C ILE A 112 -3.91 3.02 6.26
N LEU A 113 -4.66 3.20 5.16
CA LEU A 113 -5.73 4.19 5.11
C LEU A 113 -6.85 3.85 6.09
N LEU A 114 -7.25 2.58 6.17
CA LEU A 114 -8.24 2.13 7.16
C LEU A 114 -7.79 2.42 8.57
N ASP A 115 -6.53 2.16 8.93
CA ASP A 115 -6.07 2.24 10.31
C ASP A 115 -5.60 3.63 10.76
N ASP A 116 -4.78 4.28 9.95
CA ASP A 116 -4.06 5.49 10.35
C ASP A 116 -4.82 6.76 10.01
N PHE A 117 -5.78 6.71 9.09
CA PHE A 117 -6.61 7.85 8.67
C PHE A 117 -8.00 7.86 9.32
N LYS A 118 -8.24 7.00 10.32
CA LYS A 118 -9.47 7.05 11.13
C LYS A 118 -9.70 8.47 11.68
N GLY A 119 -10.87 9.03 11.41
CA GLY A 119 -11.27 10.36 11.87
C GLY A 119 -10.80 11.53 11.00
N THR A 120 -10.22 11.27 9.83
CA THR A 120 -10.03 12.28 8.77
C THR A 120 -11.17 12.20 7.74
N ALA A 121 -11.26 13.16 6.82
CA ALA A 121 -12.27 13.15 5.76
C ALA A 121 -12.10 11.97 4.77
N ALA A 122 -10.88 11.46 4.60
CA ALA A 122 -10.64 10.28 3.76
C ALA A 122 -11.23 9.00 4.36
N ALA A 123 -11.55 8.96 5.66
CA ALA A 123 -12.27 7.83 6.24
C ALA A 123 -13.66 7.64 5.62
N ASP A 124 -14.29 8.73 5.16
CA ASP A 124 -15.61 8.68 4.51
C ASP A 124 -15.53 8.13 3.07
N LEU A 125 -14.33 8.01 2.49
CA LEU A 125 -14.12 7.36 1.19
C LEU A 125 -14.11 5.84 1.27
N ILE A 126 -13.92 5.27 2.46
CA ILE A 126 -13.94 3.83 2.68
C ILE A 126 -15.26 3.49 3.37
N GLY A 127 -16.32 3.45 2.57
CA GLY A 127 -17.66 3.12 3.02
C GLY A 127 -17.87 1.62 3.17
N PRO A 128 -19.10 1.19 3.50
CA PRO A 128 -19.45 -0.23 3.57
C PRO A 128 -19.15 -1.00 2.28
N GLU A 129 -19.32 -0.37 1.12
CA GLU A 129 -19.04 -0.98 -0.19
C GLU A 129 -17.53 -1.21 -0.37
N GLU A 130 -16.68 -0.21 -0.10
CA GLU A 130 -15.22 -0.38 -0.16
C GLU A 130 -14.70 -1.38 0.87
N VAL A 131 -15.34 -1.49 2.04
CA VAL A 131 -15.00 -2.53 3.03
C VAL A 131 -15.31 -3.92 2.50
N GLU A 132 -16.46 -4.11 1.85
CA GLU A 132 -16.81 -5.38 1.20
C GLU A 132 -15.82 -5.71 0.07
N GLU A 133 -15.41 -4.73 -0.74
CA GLU A 133 -14.38 -4.92 -1.76
C GLU A 133 -13.03 -5.33 -1.16
N ILE A 134 -12.64 -4.77 -0.01
CA ILE A 134 -11.40 -5.14 0.70
C ILE A 134 -11.47 -6.58 1.21
N GLU A 135 -12.62 -7.02 1.71
CA GLU A 135 -12.83 -8.42 2.10
C GLU A 135 -12.76 -9.35 0.88
N GLU A 136 -13.32 -8.95 -0.26
CA GLU A 136 -13.22 -9.71 -1.51
C GLU A 136 -11.77 -9.78 -2.03
N ILE A 137 -11.01 -8.69 -1.93
CA ILE A 137 -9.56 -8.68 -2.21
C ILE A 137 -8.83 -9.72 -1.34
N ASP A 138 -9.15 -9.80 -0.06
CA ASP A 138 -8.54 -10.77 0.85
C ASP A 138 -8.84 -12.21 0.43
N ASP A 139 -10.08 -12.50 0.01
CA ASP A 139 -10.47 -13.82 -0.47
C ASP A 139 -9.81 -14.18 -1.81
N LEU A 140 -9.71 -13.22 -2.74
CA LEU A 140 -8.98 -13.40 -4.00
C LEU A 140 -7.50 -13.68 -3.75
N LEU A 141 -6.87 -12.95 -2.85
CA LEU A 141 -5.48 -13.18 -2.45
C LEU A 141 -5.30 -14.58 -1.84
N ARG A 142 -6.18 -15.01 -0.92
CA ARG A 142 -6.12 -16.37 -0.36
C ARG A 142 -6.28 -17.44 -1.43
N ALA A 143 -7.18 -17.24 -2.39
CA ALA A 143 -7.40 -18.17 -3.48
C ALA A 143 -6.19 -18.25 -4.43
N ALA A 144 -5.54 -17.13 -4.72
CA ALA A 144 -4.39 -17.06 -5.61
C ALA A 144 -3.06 -17.48 -4.95
N ALA A 145 -2.96 -17.44 -3.62
CA ALA A 145 -1.71 -17.68 -2.91
C ALA A 145 -1.00 -19.02 -3.20
N PRO A 146 -1.71 -20.17 -3.33
CA PRO A 146 -1.06 -21.44 -3.62
C PRO A 146 -0.33 -21.48 -4.97
N ASP A 147 -0.78 -20.66 -5.92
CA ASP A 147 -0.25 -20.60 -7.29
C ASP A 147 0.63 -19.37 -7.54
N ALA A 148 0.71 -18.45 -6.57
CA ALA A 148 1.52 -17.26 -6.66
C ALA A 148 3.00 -17.58 -6.38
N ALA A 149 3.91 -16.94 -7.13
CA ALA A 149 5.33 -17.04 -6.85
C ALA A 149 5.67 -16.32 -5.53
N PRO A 150 6.51 -16.92 -4.66
CA PRO A 150 7.07 -16.24 -3.50
C PRO A 150 7.73 -14.92 -3.89
N LEU A 151 7.54 -13.88 -3.06
CA LEU A 151 8.23 -12.62 -3.25
C LEU A 151 9.69 -12.76 -2.84
N GLU A 152 10.60 -12.25 -3.67
CA GLU A 152 12.01 -12.13 -3.29
C GLU A 152 12.14 -11.21 -2.06
N GLY A 153 13.08 -11.52 -1.16
CA GLY A 153 13.22 -10.79 0.10
C GLY A 153 13.44 -9.27 -0.06
N VAL A 154 13.97 -8.83 -1.19
CA VAL A 154 14.16 -7.39 -1.47
C VAL A 154 12.87 -6.64 -1.84
N LEU A 155 11.81 -7.36 -2.14
CA LEU A 155 10.48 -6.82 -2.41
C LEU A 155 9.61 -6.76 -1.15
N LEU A 156 10.00 -7.49 -0.10
CA LEU A 156 9.33 -7.48 1.19
C LEU A 156 9.71 -6.19 1.94
N PRO A 157 8.73 -5.32 2.28
CA PRO A 157 9.05 -4.13 3.05
C PRO A 157 9.50 -4.50 4.48
N PRO A 158 10.62 -3.94 4.98
CA PRO A 158 11.14 -4.27 6.30
C PRO A 158 10.15 -3.97 7.43
N GLY A 159 10.00 -4.92 8.35
CA GLY A 159 9.20 -4.74 9.56
C GLY A 159 7.69 -4.66 9.32
N MET A 160 7.19 -5.17 8.19
CA MET A 160 5.75 -5.33 7.97
C MET A 160 5.11 -6.14 9.09
N PRO A 161 3.98 -5.67 9.66
CA PRO A 161 3.30 -6.40 10.71
C PRO A 161 2.65 -7.68 10.18
N ALA A 162 2.42 -8.63 11.09
CA ALA A 162 1.99 -9.99 10.72
C ALA A 162 0.54 -10.06 10.19
N ASP A 163 -0.26 -9.04 10.49
CA ASP A 163 -1.60 -8.82 9.93
C ASP A 163 -1.56 -8.48 8.43
N HIS A 164 -0.41 -8.06 7.88
CA HIS A 164 -0.19 -7.97 6.44
C HIS A 164 0.24 -9.32 5.85
N TRP A 165 -0.52 -10.38 6.17
CA TRP A 165 -0.23 -11.78 5.86
C TRP A 165 0.01 -12.04 4.36
N TRP A 166 -0.57 -11.23 3.47
CA TRP A 166 -0.46 -11.34 2.02
C TRP A 166 0.98 -11.20 1.50
N TRP A 167 1.88 -10.54 2.24
CA TRP A 167 3.30 -10.48 1.87
C TRP A 167 4.00 -11.83 2.00
N PHE A 168 3.51 -12.69 2.90
CA PHE A 168 4.20 -13.91 3.32
C PHE A 168 3.50 -15.18 2.83
N LEU A 169 2.22 -15.09 2.46
CA LEU A 169 1.40 -16.27 2.20
C LEU A 169 1.95 -17.18 1.08
N PRO A 170 2.40 -16.68 -0.09
CA PRO A 170 2.94 -17.56 -1.14
C PRO A 170 4.32 -18.13 -0.79
N SER A 171 5.05 -17.51 0.14
CA SER A 171 6.36 -18.00 0.58
C SER A 171 6.28 -19.31 1.38
N GLY A 172 5.06 -19.75 1.73
CA GLY A 172 4.84 -20.92 2.58
C GLY A 172 5.38 -20.75 4.01
N PRO A 173 5.18 -21.73 4.91
CA PRO A 173 6.02 -21.81 6.10
C PRO A 173 7.49 -21.94 5.67
N PRO A 174 8.47 -21.39 6.43
CA PRO A 174 9.88 -21.61 6.13
C PRO A 174 10.12 -23.11 5.94
N ALA A 175 10.87 -23.48 4.90
CA ALA A 175 11.27 -24.87 4.69
C ALA A 175 11.82 -25.41 6.02
N GLU A 176 11.26 -26.53 6.52
CA GLU A 176 11.89 -27.21 7.64
C GLU A 176 13.36 -27.46 7.25
N PRO A 177 14.33 -27.12 8.12
CA PRO A 177 15.71 -27.44 7.82
C PRO A 177 15.78 -28.94 7.54
N ASP A 178 16.36 -29.30 6.39
CA ASP A 178 16.60 -30.69 6.04
C ASP A 178 17.21 -31.38 7.27
N PRO A 179 16.67 -32.51 7.74
CA PRO A 179 17.30 -33.24 8.82
C PRO A 179 18.72 -33.57 8.37
N GLU A 180 19.72 -33.05 9.11
CA GLU A 180 21.13 -33.32 8.82
C GLU A 180 21.33 -34.84 8.71
N PRO A 181 22.10 -35.32 7.71
CA PRO A 181 22.33 -36.75 7.49
C PRO A 181 23.09 -37.43 8.64
#